data_AF-I4YHT8-F1
#
_entry.id   AF-I4YHT8-F1
#
_cell.length_a   1.000
_cell.length_b   1.000
_cell.length_c   1.000
_cell.angle_alpha   90.00
_cell.angle_beta   90.00
_cell.angle_gamma   90.00
#
_symmetry.space_group_name_H-M   'P 1'
#
loop_
_entity.id
_entity.type
_entity.pdbx_description
1 polymer ?
#
loop_
_entity_poly.entity_id
_entity_poly.type
_entity_poly.pdbx_seq_one_letter_code
_entity_poly.pdbx_strand_id
1 'polypeptide(L)'
;MIYYQAIKLLLMINFILMRLDTLGHQFGFFAGELGDGRAITVLDTVDANGPVQLQLKGAGRTPFSRFGDGYAVLRSSVREFLASEYMSVLGIPTTRALSLISLPDLEVERETVETGAIVARLASSWLRIGSFQICNPPQGSYFGLERDWSTMSHLTHHVRNELFDGISFKDVILEVAKLNARTVAQWQAVGFCHGVLNSDNISLLGLTLDYGPYAFMDVYNSGHICNHTDQTGFYSFKMQPSRVLWDCQQLLNSTAEVVGAEEEGVEITPKFAFDENGKEHFDNLFRWRSKGLEISDEIDDIFKDTFQEEYLEQMGLKLGLKKLTKADHLDIVNVFLTIMQDQENDYSSTYRALSSSNNPEEIADRILAYKPVTSFLQDGAKDAWLGWLTTYFDRVNQDIEAGLWGDKENAHEERLKSMRAHNPRFVLRQWVLEESIAKLQAGDQSTFDKAFEMSLKPFDNYHENVADDQLNEQQLEEKRLCGLGDESLLGYQCSCSS
;
A
#
# COMPACT_ATOMS: atom_id res chain seq x y z
N MET A 1 24.61 5.30 12.12
CA MET A 1 25.25 4.47 11.07
C MET A 1 24.63 4.70 9.69
N ILE A 2 23.30 4.89 9.59
CA ILE A 2 22.54 5.21 8.36
C ILE A 2 23.06 6.49 7.66
N TYR A 3 23.35 7.54 8.43
CA TYR A 3 23.91 8.81 7.91
C TYR A 3 25.24 8.64 7.12
N TYR A 4 26.07 7.66 7.49
CA TYR A 4 27.38 7.45 6.85
C TYR A 4 27.26 6.59 5.57
N GLN A 5 26.19 5.79 5.45
CA GLN A 5 25.88 5.05 4.22
C GLN A 5 25.20 5.94 3.17
N ALA A 6 24.32 6.86 3.59
CA ALA A 6 23.70 7.84 2.69
C ALA A 6 24.73 8.75 2.00
N ILE A 7 25.77 9.20 2.72
CA ILE A 7 26.86 10.00 2.15
C ILE A 7 27.71 9.20 1.15
N LYS A 8 27.92 7.90 1.37
CA LYS A 8 28.63 7.04 0.40
C LYS A 8 27.83 6.83 -0.88
N LEU A 9 26.50 6.70 -0.79
CA LEU A 9 25.61 6.58 -1.95
C LEU A 9 25.68 7.85 -2.83
N LEU A 10 25.72 9.03 -2.20
CA LEU A 10 25.80 10.33 -2.88
C LEU A 10 27.16 10.62 -3.54
N LEU A 11 28.21 9.85 -3.23
CA LEU A 11 29.57 10.01 -3.76
C LEU A 11 29.89 9.07 -4.93
N MET A 12 28.96 8.19 -5.33
CA MET A 12 29.13 7.31 -6.49
C MET A 12 28.69 8.03 -7.78
N ILE A 13 29.60 8.10 -8.75
CA ILE A 13 29.64 9.03 -9.90
C ILE A 13 28.69 8.60 -11.03
N ASN A 14 27.38 8.44 -10.78
CA ASN A 14 26.37 8.21 -11.83
C ASN A 14 25.05 8.92 -11.48
N PHE A 15 25.08 10.26 -11.37
CA PHE A 15 23.84 11.02 -11.34
C PHE A 15 23.25 11.09 -12.74
N ILE A 16 22.10 10.46 -12.95
CA ILE A 16 21.31 10.59 -14.17
C ILE A 16 20.01 11.27 -13.78
N LEU A 17 19.71 12.42 -14.39
CA LEU A 17 18.42 13.06 -14.24
C LEU A 17 17.44 12.37 -15.19
N MET A 18 16.67 11.42 -14.66
CA MET A 18 15.61 10.75 -15.39
C MET A 18 14.25 11.17 -14.87
N ARG A 19 13.27 11.19 -15.77
CA ARG A 19 11.86 11.38 -15.43
C ARG A 19 11.04 10.40 -16.23
N LEU A 20 10.16 9.70 -15.55
CA LEU A 20 9.28 8.73 -16.18
C LEU A 20 8.08 9.47 -16.75
N ASP A 21 7.87 9.27 -18.04
CA ASP A 21 6.62 9.60 -18.68
C ASP A 21 5.65 8.42 -18.55
N THR A 22 4.37 8.70 -18.30
CA THR A 22 3.34 7.69 -18.10
C THR A 22 2.01 8.19 -18.62
N LEU A 23 1.13 7.28 -19.02
CA LEU A 23 -0.30 7.56 -19.10
C LEU A 23 -1.00 6.85 -17.95
N GLY A 24 -2.28 7.11 -17.75
CA GLY A 24 -3.02 6.44 -16.68
C GLY A 24 -4.52 6.51 -16.83
N HIS A 25 -5.19 5.54 -16.25
CA HIS A 25 -6.61 5.64 -15.92
C HIS A 25 -6.73 6.23 -14.52
N GLN A 26 -7.40 7.38 -14.42
CA GLN A 26 -7.73 8.02 -13.16
C GLN A 26 -9.22 7.84 -12.89
N PHE A 27 -9.58 7.24 -11.75
CA PHE A 27 -10.97 6.91 -11.41
C PHE A 27 -11.70 6.11 -12.52
N GLY A 28 -10.97 5.21 -13.19
CA GLY A 28 -11.48 4.37 -14.28
C GLY A 28 -11.58 5.06 -15.65
N PHE A 29 -11.27 6.35 -15.75
CA PHE A 29 -11.27 7.10 -17.01
C PHE A 29 -9.84 7.36 -17.49
N PHE A 30 -9.60 7.23 -18.80
CA PHE A 30 -8.29 7.51 -19.35
C PHE A 30 -7.98 9.01 -19.30
N ALA A 31 -6.88 9.37 -18.64
CA ALA A 31 -6.54 10.76 -18.28
C ALA A 31 -5.44 11.39 -19.15
N GLY A 32 -4.99 10.69 -20.20
CA GLY A 32 -3.93 11.16 -21.10
C GLY A 32 -2.55 11.22 -20.44
N GLU A 33 -1.70 12.14 -20.91
CA GLU A 33 -0.27 12.26 -20.59
C GLU A 33 0.01 12.74 -19.17
N LEU A 34 0.50 11.83 -18.31
CA LEU A 34 0.88 12.07 -16.93
C LEU A 34 2.40 12.16 -16.80
N GLY A 35 3.03 11.27 -16.03
CA GLY A 35 4.46 11.28 -15.75
C GLY A 35 4.85 11.92 -14.42
N ASP A 36 6.15 11.95 -14.17
CA ASP A 36 6.75 12.51 -12.97
C ASP A 36 6.64 14.04 -12.97
N GLY A 37 5.47 14.57 -12.62
CA GLY A 37 5.17 16.00 -12.63
C GLY A 37 5.87 16.82 -11.53
N ARG A 38 6.41 16.16 -10.50
CA ARG A 38 7.11 16.79 -9.36
C ARG A 38 8.19 15.89 -8.76
N ALA A 39 8.59 14.86 -9.48
CA ALA A 39 9.56 13.88 -9.03
C ALA A 39 10.70 13.79 -10.04
N ILE A 40 11.91 13.53 -9.55
CA ILE A 40 13.12 13.45 -10.39
C ILE A 40 13.94 12.28 -9.90
N THR A 41 14.17 11.29 -10.75
CA THR A 41 15.11 10.21 -10.44
C THR A 41 16.51 10.77 -10.65
N VAL A 42 17.36 10.67 -9.63
CA VAL A 42 18.69 11.27 -9.59
C VAL A 42 19.80 10.22 -9.51
N LEU A 43 19.48 8.99 -9.13
CA LEU A 43 20.43 7.88 -9.06
C LEU A 43 19.70 6.59 -9.44
N ASP A 44 20.39 5.75 -10.21
CA ASP A 44 20.04 4.36 -10.48
C ASP A 44 21.30 3.53 -10.20
N THR A 45 21.23 2.64 -9.21
CA THR A 45 22.40 1.87 -8.73
C THR A 45 21.95 0.53 -8.17
N VAL A 46 22.91 -0.30 -7.78
CA VAL A 46 22.68 -1.54 -7.04
C VAL A 46 23.29 -1.39 -5.64
N ASP A 47 22.55 -1.75 -4.60
CA ASP A 47 23.05 -1.87 -3.22
C ASP A 47 23.22 -3.35 -2.80
N ALA A 48 23.43 -3.60 -1.51
CA ALA A 48 23.61 -4.97 -1.01
C ALA A 48 22.37 -5.87 -1.14
N ASN A 49 21.19 -5.28 -1.37
CA ASN A 49 19.90 -5.96 -1.46
C ASN A 49 19.35 -6.00 -2.89
N GLY A 50 20.01 -5.36 -3.86
CA GLY A 50 19.63 -5.38 -5.27
C GLY A 50 19.54 -3.99 -5.90
N PRO A 51 18.87 -3.87 -7.06
CA PRO A 51 18.64 -2.60 -7.72
C PRO A 51 17.94 -1.59 -6.80
N VAL A 52 18.35 -0.32 -6.86
CA VAL A 52 17.77 0.78 -6.12
C VAL A 52 17.89 2.10 -6.89
N GLN A 53 16.77 2.79 -7.02
CA GLN A 53 16.63 4.08 -7.66
C GLN A 53 16.27 5.15 -6.62
N LEU A 54 17.02 6.26 -6.60
CA LEU A 54 16.75 7.42 -5.75
C LEU A 54 15.94 8.46 -6.52
N GLN A 55 14.81 8.86 -5.96
CA GLN A 55 13.95 9.89 -6.53
C GLN A 55 13.72 11.03 -5.54
N LEU A 56 13.88 12.28 -5.99
CA LEU A 56 13.55 13.47 -5.23
C LEU A 56 12.16 13.96 -5.61
N LYS A 57 11.21 13.92 -4.67
CA LYS A 57 9.85 14.47 -4.86
C LYS A 57 9.79 15.87 -4.24
N GLY A 58 9.25 16.83 -4.98
CA GLY A 58 9.19 18.24 -4.60
C GLY A 58 10.41 19.07 -5.01
N ALA A 59 11.30 18.52 -5.84
CA ALA A 59 12.53 19.19 -6.27
C ALA A 59 12.33 20.25 -7.38
N GLY A 60 11.08 20.53 -7.78
CA GLY A 60 10.72 21.54 -8.77
C GLY A 60 10.16 20.98 -10.07
N ARG A 61 9.92 21.88 -11.02
CA ARG A 61 9.18 21.58 -12.26
C ARG A 61 9.86 20.57 -13.17
N THR A 62 9.01 19.91 -13.92
CA THR A 62 9.31 18.91 -14.94
C THR A 62 8.53 19.23 -16.22
N PRO A 63 8.93 18.71 -17.39
CA PRO A 63 8.09 18.78 -18.59
C PRO A 63 6.67 18.23 -18.34
N PHE A 64 6.54 17.29 -17.40
CA PHE A 64 5.31 16.61 -17.00
C PHE A 64 4.54 17.33 -15.88
N SER A 65 5.02 18.48 -15.38
CA SER A 65 4.32 19.22 -14.32
C SER A 65 2.94 19.73 -14.74
N ARG A 66 2.64 19.74 -16.05
CA ARG A 66 1.43 20.37 -16.60
C ARG A 66 1.29 21.80 -16.03
N PHE A 67 0.22 22.05 -15.29
CA PHE A 67 -0.07 23.32 -14.62
C PHE A 67 0.48 23.43 -13.19
N GLY A 68 1.07 22.37 -12.65
CA GLY A 68 1.65 22.34 -11.30
C GLY A 68 3.01 23.05 -11.20
N ASP A 69 3.34 23.44 -9.97
CA ASP A 69 4.59 24.11 -9.61
C ASP A 69 5.79 23.16 -9.45
N GLY A 70 5.55 21.85 -9.43
CA GLY A 70 6.59 20.83 -9.26
C GLY A 70 7.13 20.72 -7.82
N TYR A 71 6.55 21.44 -6.87
CA TYR A 71 6.91 21.37 -5.46
C TYR A 71 6.03 20.38 -4.70
N ALA A 72 6.53 19.96 -3.54
CA ALA A 72 5.77 19.25 -2.53
C ALA A 72 5.77 20.09 -1.25
N VAL A 73 4.71 19.98 -0.47
CA VAL A 73 4.59 20.67 0.83
C VAL A 73 5.06 19.77 1.98
N LEU A 74 5.39 20.37 3.12
CA LEU A 74 5.86 19.66 4.31
C LEU A 74 4.84 18.63 4.79
N ARG A 75 3.54 18.97 4.78
CA ARG A 75 2.45 18.09 5.17
C ARG A 75 2.44 16.78 4.38
N SER A 76 2.42 16.84 3.04
CA SER A 76 2.42 15.65 2.19
C SER A 76 3.72 14.86 2.31
N SER A 77 4.86 15.54 2.46
CA SER A 77 6.18 14.92 2.57
C SER A 77 6.38 14.17 3.90
N VAL A 78 5.86 14.70 5.03
CA VAL A 78 5.85 14.00 6.33
C VAL A 78 5.05 12.71 6.26
N ARG A 79 3.86 12.76 5.65
CA ARG A 79 2.97 11.60 5.50
C ARG A 79 3.63 10.51 4.69
N GLU A 80 4.18 10.86 3.53
CA GLU A 80 4.90 9.90 2.69
C GLU A 80 6.11 9.30 3.39
N PHE A 81 6.91 10.13 4.10
CA PHE A 81 8.07 9.65 4.84
C PHE A 81 7.68 8.62 5.92
N LEU A 82 6.73 8.96 6.80
CA LEU A 82 6.33 8.09 7.90
C LEU A 82 5.62 6.82 7.39
N ALA A 83 4.74 6.93 6.39
CA ALA A 83 4.00 5.80 5.85
C ALA A 83 4.90 4.77 5.15
N SER A 84 5.87 5.25 4.37
CA SER A 84 6.83 4.39 3.67
C SER A 84 7.57 3.48 4.65
N GLU A 85 8.12 4.07 5.72
CA GLU A 85 8.89 3.31 6.71
C GLU A 85 8.00 2.44 7.59
N TYR A 86 6.81 2.93 7.97
CA TYR A 86 5.83 2.15 8.73
C TYR A 86 5.36 0.90 7.96
N MET A 87 5.00 1.05 6.68
CA MET A 87 4.58 -0.07 5.83
C MET A 87 5.70 -1.11 5.67
N SER A 88 6.95 -0.66 5.53
CA SER A 88 8.10 -1.56 5.46
C SER A 88 8.26 -2.40 6.73
N VAL A 89 8.00 -1.82 7.91
CA VAL A 89 8.11 -2.50 9.21
C VAL A 89 6.93 -3.45 9.44
N LEU A 90 5.76 -3.14 8.89
CA LEU A 90 4.62 -4.06 8.83
C LEU A 90 4.87 -5.25 7.89
N GLY A 91 5.98 -5.27 7.15
CA GLY A 91 6.30 -6.31 6.17
C GLY A 91 5.58 -6.15 4.84
N ILE A 92 4.98 -4.99 4.58
CA ILE A 92 4.22 -4.72 3.36
C ILE A 92 5.16 -4.15 2.29
N PRO A 93 5.21 -4.73 1.07
CA PRO A 93 6.01 -4.19 -0.02
C PRO A 93 5.69 -2.72 -0.28
N THR A 94 6.73 -1.89 -0.25
CA THR A 94 6.59 -0.43 -0.36
C THR A 94 7.86 0.25 -0.83
N THR A 95 7.71 1.43 -1.42
CA THR A 95 8.79 2.41 -1.57
C THR A 95 9.30 2.86 -0.20
N ARG A 96 10.56 3.27 -0.13
CA ARG A 96 11.24 3.65 1.11
C ARG A 96 11.52 5.15 1.13
N ALA A 97 11.65 5.72 2.32
CA ALA A 97 11.98 7.14 2.48
C ALA A 97 13.38 7.30 3.10
N LEU A 98 14.28 7.91 2.35
CA LEU A 98 15.68 8.11 2.76
C LEU A 98 15.85 9.38 3.61
N SER A 99 15.21 10.48 3.22
CA SER A 99 15.30 11.75 3.94
C SER A 99 14.11 12.66 3.66
N LEU A 100 13.77 13.47 4.65
CA LEU A 100 12.81 14.56 4.56
C LEU A 100 13.53 15.88 4.84
N ILE A 101 13.41 16.85 3.93
CA ILE A 101 14.03 18.18 4.05
C ILE A 101 12.93 19.22 3.99
N SER A 102 12.76 19.98 5.07
CA SER A 102 11.89 21.17 5.10
C SER A 102 12.59 22.36 4.45
N LEU A 103 11.85 23.15 3.67
CA LEU A 103 12.32 24.36 2.99
C LEU A 103 11.49 25.56 3.48
N PRO A 104 11.75 26.08 4.70
CA PRO A 104 10.93 27.13 5.32
C PRO A 104 10.86 28.42 4.52
N ASP A 105 11.87 28.72 3.71
CA ASP A 105 11.91 29.90 2.84
C ASP A 105 11.15 29.72 1.51
N LEU A 106 10.68 28.50 1.22
CA LEU A 106 9.90 28.19 0.02
C LEU A 106 8.41 28.13 0.40
N GLU A 107 7.68 29.20 0.09
CA GLU A 107 6.22 29.23 0.21
C GLU A 107 5.58 28.57 -1.02
N VAL A 108 4.64 27.66 -0.78
CA VAL A 108 3.95 26.88 -1.81
C VAL A 108 2.44 27.07 -1.66
N GLU A 109 1.78 27.55 -2.71
CA GLU A 109 0.33 27.78 -2.68
C GLU A 109 -0.46 26.48 -2.91
N ARG A 110 -1.33 26.15 -1.94
CA ARG A 110 -2.36 25.10 -2.02
C ARG A 110 -3.72 25.71 -1.63
N GLU A 111 -4.56 24.99 -0.89
CA GLU A 111 -5.73 25.60 -0.23
C GLU A 111 -5.31 26.69 0.76
N THR A 112 -4.10 26.56 1.31
CA THR A 112 -3.41 27.58 2.12
C THR A 112 -1.96 27.71 1.66
N VAL A 113 -1.26 28.75 2.08
CA VAL A 113 0.20 28.83 1.87
C VAL A 113 0.87 27.86 2.82
N GLU A 114 1.57 26.88 2.26
CA GLU A 114 2.26 25.83 3.01
C GLU A 114 3.78 25.92 2.80
N THR A 115 4.54 25.41 3.77
CA THR A 115 6.00 25.29 3.66
C THR A 115 6.37 24.20 2.65
N GLY A 116 7.25 24.51 1.71
CA GLY A 116 7.81 23.52 0.78
C GLY A 116 8.69 22.49 1.46
N ALA A 117 8.79 21.30 0.85
CA ALA A 117 9.66 20.23 1.31
C ALA A 117 10.12 19.35 0.16
N ILE A 118 11.20 18.60 0.40
CA ILE A 118 11.70 17.55 -0.48
C ILE A 118 11.75 16.24 0.30
N VAL A 119 11.13 15.20 -0.26
CA VAL A 119 11.32 13.82 0.21
C VAL A 119 12.18 13.05 -0.78
N ALA A 120 13.25 12.47 -0.28
CA ALA A 120 14.10 11.55 -1.03
C ALA A 120 13.58 10.13 -0.84
N ARG A 121 13.15 9.51 -1.94
CA ARG A 121 12.48 8.21 -1.96
C ARG A 121 13.35 7.17 -2.65
N LEU A 122 13.23 5.91 -2.23
CA LEU A 122 13.96 4.79 -2.80
C LEU A 122 12.99 3.70 -3.24
N ALA A 123 13.25 3.08 -4.39
CA ALA A 123 12.52 1.91 -4.87
C ALA A 123 13.46 1.05 -5.72
N SER A 124 13.20 -0.25 -5.83
CA SER A 124 13.92 -1.11 -6.77
C SER A 124 13.61 -0.77 -8.23
N SER A 125 12.39 -0.28 -8.49
CA SER A 125 12.00 0.34 -9.75
C SER A 125 10.84 1.30 -9.53
N TRP A 126 10.84 2.41 -10.26
CA TRP A 126 9.71 3.35 -10.31
C TRP A 126 8.70 3.04 -11.43
N LEU A 127 8.88 1.94 -12.18
CA LEU A 127 7.99 1.55 -13.27
C LEU A 127 6.62 1.10 -12.76
N ARG A 128 5.59 1.48 -13.52
CA ARG A 128 4.18 1.35 -13.15
C ARG A 128 3.39 0.81 -14.32
N ILE A 129 2.15 0.41 -14.10
CA ILE A 129 1.26 -0.02 -15.19
C ILE A 129 1.11 1.11 -16.23
N GLY A 130 0.99 2.36 -15.77
CA GLY A 130 0.99 3.54 -16.63
C GLY A 130 2.20 3.71 -17.56
N SER A 131 3.35 3.11 -17.24
CA SER A 131 4.55 3.14 -18.08
C SER A 131 4.39 2.32 -19.37
N PHE A 132 3.49 1.34 -19.42
CA PHE A 132 3.18 0.60 -20.65
C PHE A 132 2.06 1.26 -21.45
N GLN A 133 1.13 1.91 -20.76
CA GLN A 133 0.00 2.59 -21.40
C GLN A 133 0.44 3.73 -22.33
N ILE A 134 1.58 4.35 -22.05
CA ILE A 134 2.17 5.35 -22.96
C ILE A 134 2.64 4.79 -24.28
N CYS A 135 3.13 3.55 -24.28
CA CYS A 135 3.60 2.91 -25.49
C CYS A 135 2.45 2.44 -26.38
N ASN A 136 1.31 2.08 -25.78
CA ASN A 136 0.12 1.60 -26.49
C ASN A 136 -1.16 2.09 -25.78
N PRO A 137 -1.59 3.34 -26.03
CA PRO A 137 -2.74 3.93 -25.37
C PRO A 137 -4.05 3.21 -25.74
N PRO A 138 -5.10 3.29 -24.89
CA PRO A 138 -6.40 2.71 -25.19
C PRO A 138 -6.95 3.21 -26.54
N GLN A 139 -7.46 2.27 -27.34
CA GLN A 139 -8.03 2.58 -28.66
C GLN A 139 -9.24 3.49 -28.54
N GLY A 140 -9.36 4.47 -29.46
CA GLY A 140 -10.46 5.43 -29.46
C GLY A 140 -10.33 6.55 -28.42
N SER A 141 -9.17 6.69 -27.78
CA SER A 141 -8.88 7.83 -26.91
C SER A 141 -8.78 9.13 -27.73
N TYR A 142 -9.52 10.17 -27.29
CA TYR A 142 -9.59 11.48 -27.96
C TYR A 142 -8.41 12.39 -27.59
N PHE A 143 -7.18 11.85 -27.61
CA PHE A 143 -5.98 12.60 -27.19
C PHE A 143 -4.90 12.70 -28.27
N GLY A 144 -5.12 12.14 -29.47
CA GLY A 144 -4.14 12.21 -30.57
C GLY A 144 -2.83 11.48 -30.26
N LEU A 145 -2.87 10.52 -29.34
CA LEU A 145 -1.72 9.71 -28.94
C LEU A 145 -1.53 8.56 -29.93
N GLU A 146 -0.29 8.34 -30.32
CA GLU A 146 0.11 7.28 -31.25
C GLU A 146 0.78 6.13 -30.51
N ARG A 147 0.78 4.94 -31.11
CA ARG A 147 1.48 3.78 -30.56
C ARG A 147 2.98 3.92 -30.82
N ASP A 148 3.79 3.65 -29.81
CA ASP A 148 5.24 3.60 -29.89
C ASP A 148 5.74 2.18 -29.62
N TRP A 149 5.78 1.39 -30.69
CA TRP A 149 6.28 0.01 -30.65
C TRP A 149 7.79 -0.10 -30.40
N SER A 150 8.55 0.97 -30.68
CA SER A 150 9.98 1.00 -30.41
C SER A 150 10.22 1.11 -28.91
N THR A 151 9.55 2.04 -28.24
CA THR A 151 9.61 2.18 -26.79
C THR A 151 8.98 0.97 -26.10
N MET A 152 7.87 0.43 -26.62
CA MET A 152 7.30 -0.84 -26.13
C MET A 152 8.33 -1.96 -26.13
N SER A 153 9.01 -2.19 -27.25
CA SER A 153 10.04 -3.23 -27.38
C SER A 153 11.17 -3.07 -26.35
N HIS A 154 11.70 -1.85 -26.19
CA HIS A 154 12.76 -1.59 -25.23
C HIS A 154 12.28 -1.77 -23.77
N LEU A 155 11.09 -1.27 -23.44
CA LEU A 155 10.52 -1.38 -22.12
C LEU A 155 10.22 -2.84 -21.75
N THR A 156 9.63 -3.61 -22.66
CA THR A 156 9.39 -5.05 -22.50
C THR A 156 10.69 -5.80 -22.20
N HIS A 157 11.75 -5.57 -22.98
CA HIS A 157 13.04 -6.21 -22.75
C HIS A 157 13.69 -5.80 -21.43
N HIS A 158 13.65 -4.50 -21.10
CA HIS A 158 14.20 -4.00 -19.84
C HIS A 158 13.48 -4.60 -18.65
N VAL A 159 12.15 -4.54 -18.61
CA VAL A 159 11.35 -5.11 -17.52
C VAL A 159 11.60 -6.60 -17.40
N ARG A 160 11.53 -7.36 -18.50
CA ARG A 160 11.81 -8.80 -18.48
C ARG A 160 13.18 -9.12 -17.90
N ASN A 161 14.23 -8.51 -18.44
CA ASN A 161 15.60 -8.95 -18.17
C ASN A 161 16.13 -8.42 -16.83
N GLU A 162 15.79 -7.18 -16.48
CA GLU A 162 16.33 -6.51 -15.29
C GLU A 162 15.46 -6.69 -14.05
N LEU A 163 14.15 -6.93 -14.21
CA LEU A 163 13.20 -7.01 -13.08
C LEU A 163 12.61 -8.41 -12.87
N PHE A 164 12.61 -9.27 -13.89
CA PHE A 164 11.92 -10.57 -13.87
C PHE A 164 12.75 -11.72 -14.45
N ASP A 165 14.08 -11.64 -14.36
CA ASP A 165 15.01 -12.75 -14.65
C ASP A 165 14.85 -13.41 -16.03
N GLY A 166 14.40 -12.67 -17.05
CA GLY A 166 14.37 -13.17 -18.42
C GLY A 166 13.15 -14.02 -18.80
N ILE A 167 12.11 -14.11 -17.96
CA ILE A 167 10.90 -14.90 -18.25
C ILE A 167 10.07 -14.35 -19.42
N SER A 168 9.15 -15.14 -19.98
CA SER A 168 8.28 -14.67 -21.07
C SER A 168 7.47 -13.44 -20.67
N PHE A 169 7.07 -12.57 -21.60
CA PHE A 169 6.29 -11.38 -21.18
C PHE A 169 4.92 -11.74 -20.62
N LYS A 170 4.35 -12.87 -21.06
CA LYS A 170 3.16 -13.46 -20.45
C LYS A 170 3.41 -13.70 -18.94
N ASP A 171 4.49 -14.40 -18.61
CA ASP A 171 4.82 -14.73 -17.22
C ASP A 171 5.15 -13.48 -16.39
N VAL A 172 5.76 -12.45 -16.99
CA VAL A 172 5.93 -11.13 -16.34
C VAL A 172 4.58 -10.57 -15.90
N ILE A 173 3.58 -10.54 -16.78
CA ILE A 173 2.25 -9.99 -16.45
C ILE A 173 1.59 -10.79 -15.32
N LEU A 174 1.68 -12.13 -15.37
CA LEU A 174 1.15 -13.00 -14.33
C LEU A 174 1.86 -12.79 -12.97
N GLU A 175 3.17 -12.55 -12.98
CA GLU A 175 3.93 -12.25 -11.77
C GLU A 175 3.60 -10.86 -11.22
N VAL A 176 3.44 -9.85 -12.08
CA VAL A 176 2.95 -8.51 -11.67
C VAL A 176 1.59 -8.63 -10.96
N ALA A 177 0.68 -9.45 -11.48
CA ALA A 177 -0.63 -9.69 -10.88
C ALA A 177 -0.51 -10.37 -9.50
N LYS A 178 0.34 -11.39 -9.37
CA LYS A 178 0.63 -12.05 -8.08
C LYS A 178 1.20 -11.10 -7.03
N LEU A 179 2.22 -10.33 -7.39
CA LEU A 179 2.87 -9.38 -6.48
C LEU A 179 1.86 -8.35 -5.95
N ASN A 180 1.06 -7.79 -6.84
CA ASN A 180 0.01 -6.83 -6.47
C ASN A 180 -1.12 -7.47 -5.66
N ALA A 181 -1.51 -8.73 -5.96
CA ALA A 181 -2.49 -9.48 -5.18
C ALA A 181 -2.04 -9.67 -3.72
N ARG A 182 -0.76 -9.99 -3.50
CA ARG A 182 -0.20 -10.11 -2.14
C ARG A 182 -0.21 -8.78 -1.39
N THR A 183 0.30 -7.72 -2.02
CA THR A 183 0.35 -6.41 -1.39
C THR A 183 -1.04 -5.90 -1.01
N VAL A 184 -2.04 -6.02 -1.90
CA VAL A 184 -3.40 -5.58 -1.57
C VAL A 184 -4.08 -6.47 -0.52
N ALA A 185 -3.78 -7.77 -0.47
CA ALA A 185 -4.24 -8.65 0.62
C ALA A 185 -3.69 -8.20 1.98
N GLN A 186 -2.41 -7.82 2.04
CA GLN A 186 -1.80 -7.26 3.24
C GLN A 186 -2.41 -5.90 3.62
N TRP A 187 -2.73 -5.03 2.64
CA TRP A 187 -3.47 -3.79 2.91
C TRP A 187 -4.83 -4.07 3.56
N GLN A 188 -5.57 -5.06 3.06
CA GLN A 188 -6.86 -5.46 3.66
C GLN A 188 -6.68 -5.99 5.09
N ALA A 189 -5.60 -6.74 5.37
CA ALA A 189 -5.36 -7.30 6.69
C ALA A 189 -4.93 -6.26 7.75
N VAL A 190 -4.32 -5.15 7.35
CA VAL A 190 -3.91 -4.07 8.28
C VAL A 190 -4.84 -2.87 8.28
N GLY A 191 -5.92 -2.90 7.49
CA GLY A 191 -6.86 -1.79 7.39
C GLY A 191 -6.26 -0.56 6.69
N PHE A 192 -5.33 -0.75 5.76
CA PHE A 192 -4.75 0.35 4.98
C PHE A 192 -5.63 0.72 3.79
N CYS A 193 -5.94 2.01 3.67
CA CYS A 193 -6.64 2.61 2.55
C CYS A 193 -5.69 3.52 1.76
N HIS A 194 -5.45 3.22 0.49
CA HIS A 194 -4.55 4.01 -0.37
C HIS A 194 -5.18 5.30 -0.89
N GLY A 195 -6.47 5.25 -1.27
CA GLY A 195 -7.27 6.41 -1.70
C GLY A 195 -7.08 6.89 -3.15
N VAL A 196 -6.04 6.47 -3.86
CA VAL A 196 -5.77 6.84 -5.27
C VAL A 196 -5.11 5.68 -6.03
N LEU A 197 -5.89 4.65 -6.36
CA LEU A 197 -5.43 3.49 -7.13
C LEU A 197 -5.65 3.73 -8.62
N ASN A 198 -4.98 4.75 -9.13
CA ASN A 198 -4.89 4.96 -10.57
C ASN A 198 -3.84 4.00 -11.14
N SER A 199 -3.91 3.65 -12.43
CA SER A 199 -2.94 2.73 -13.04
C SER A 199 -1.52 3.31 -13.11
N ASP A 200 -1.37 4.65 -13.05
CA ASP A 200 -0.08 5.33 -12.86
C ASP A 200 0.40 5.30 -11.41
N ASN A 201 -0.31 4.65 -10.49
CA ASN A 201 0.11 4.43 -9.10
C ASN A 201 0.27 2.95 -8.74
N ILE A 202 0.08 2.02 -9.69
CA ILE A 202 0.29 0.59 -9.47
C ILE A 202 1.69 0.20 -9.95
N SER A 203 2.54 -0.20 -9.00
CA SER A 203 3.90 -0.68 -9.27
C SER A 203 3.89 -2.02 -10.01
N LEU A 204 4.81 -2.20 -10.96
CA LEU A 204 5.05 -3.52 -11.55
C LEU A 204 5.59 -4.53 -10.53
N LEU A 205 6.27 -4.06 -9.48
CA LEU A 205 6.86 -4.89 -8.44
C LEU A 205 5.94 -5.08 -7.22
N GLY A 206 4.67 -4.66 -7.32
CA GLY A 206 3.72 -4.72 -6.22
C GLY A 206 4.06 -3.82 -5.04
N LEU A 207 4.92 -2.80 -5.22
CA LEU A 207 5.25 -1.84 -4.17
C LEU A 207 4.09 -0.86 -3.93
N THR A 208 3.75 -0.64 -2.66
CA THR A 208 2.96 0.52 -2.24
C THR A 208 3.75 1.80 -2.57
N LEU A 209 3.15 2.73 -3.31
CA LEU A 209 3.81 3.96 -3.73
C LEU A 209 2.83 5.13 -3.81
N ASP A 210 3.39 6.34 -3.87
CA ASP A 210 2.64 7.61 -3.97
C ASP A 210 1.59 7.82 -2.86
N TYR A 211 2.10 7.92 -1.64
CA TYR A 211 1.33 8.21 -0.43
C TYR A 211 0.72 9.62 -0.47
N GLY A 212 -0.52 9.70 -0.97
CA GLY A 212 -1.33 10.92 -0.97
C GLY A 212 -2.36 10.91 0.18
N PRO A 213 -3.66 10.76 -0.13
CA PRO A 213 -4.74 10.77 0.85
C PRO A 213 -4.95 9.39 1.50
N TYR A 214 -3.86 8.70 1.86
CA TYR A 214 -3.98 7.39 2.51
C TYR A 214 -4.50 7.55 3.94
N ALA A 215 -5.07 6.47 4.47
CA ALA A 215 -5.37 6.34 5.89
C ALA A 215 -5.18 4.90 6.37
N PHE A 216 -4.75 4.72 7.62
CA PHE A 216 -5.00 3.48 8.34
C PHE A 216 -6.36 3.60 9.02
N MET A 217 -7.17 2.57 8.90
CA MET A 217 -8.53 2.55 9.43
C MET A 217 -8.51 2.64 10.95
N ASP A 218 -9.25 3.61 11.49
CA ASP A 218 -9.53 3.69 12.91
C ASP A 218 -10.65 2.71 13.25
N VAL A 219 -11.89 3.16 13.22
CA VAL A 219 -13.07 2.31 13.36
C VAL A 219 -13.26 1.48 12.09
N TYR A 220 -13.52 0.19 12.26
CA TYR A 220 -13.72 -0.68 11.10
C TYR A 220 -14.98 -0.31 10.32
N ASN A 221 -14.78 0.01 9.05
CA ASN A 221 -15.83 0.27 8.09
C ASN A 221 -15.38 -0.24 6.73
N SER A 222 -16.00 -1.32 6.26
CA SER A 222 -15.68 -1.92 4.96
C SER A 222 -15.83 -0.93 3.78
N GLY A 223 -16.74 0.05 3.92
CA GLY A 223 -16.98 1.10 2.95
C GLY A 223 -16.18 2.37 3.18
N HIS A 224 -15.16 2.38 4.07
CA HIS A 224 -14.40 3.58 4.37
C HIS A 224 -13.74 4.18 3.12
N ILE A 225 -13.87 5.50 2.98
CA ILE A 225 -13.28 6.32 1.91
C ILE A 225 -12.32 7.28 2.60
N CYS A 226 -11.03 7.17 2.30
CA CYS A 226 -9.97 8.02 2.90
C CYS A 226 -9.67 9.28 2.07
N ASN A 227 -10.07 9.29 0.80
CA ASN A 227 -9.84 10.41 -0.11
C ASN A 227 -11.09 11.28 -0.25
N HIS A 228 -10.99 12.55 0.15
CA HIS A 228 -12.11 13.50 0.09
C HIS A 228 -12.60 13.80 -1.34
N THR A 229 -11.77 13.58 -2.37
CA THR A 229 -12.20 13.74 -3.77
C THR A 229 -12.94 12.51 -4.30
N ASP A 230 -12.85 11.36 -3.63
CA ASP A 230 -13.52 10.13 -4.04
C ASP A 230 -14.97 10.08 -3.53
N GLN A 231 -15.82 10.92 -4.11
CA GLN A 231 -17.23 11.05 -3.68
C GLN A 231 -18.07 9.79 -3.94
N THR A 232 -17.60 8.89 -4.81
CA THR A 232 -18.35 7.67 -5.18
C THR A 232 -17.87 6.42 -4.45
N GLY A 233 -16.77 6.53 -3.68
CA GLY A 233 -16.12 5.39 -3.05
C GLY A 233 -15.48 4.42 -4.05
N PHE A 234 -15.03 4.95 -5.19
CA PHE A 234 -14.37 4.21 -6.25
C PHE A 234 -13.12 3.48 -5.72
N TYR A 235 -12.39 4.11 -4.80
CA TYR A 235 -11.21 3.60 -4.10
C TYR A 235 -11.48 3.32 -2.61
N SER A 236 -12.74 3.09 -2.22
CA SER A 236 -13.06 2.66 -0.85
C SER A 236 -12.34 1.37 -0.46
N PHE A 237 -12.17 1.15 0.84
CA PHE A 237 -11.40 0.03 1.40
C PHE A 237 -11.74 -1.32 0.77
N LYS A 238 -13.03 -1.70 0.72
CA LYS A 238 -13.50 -2.95 0.09
C LYS A 238 -13.26 -3.04 -1.42
N MET A 239 -13.10 -1.91 -2.10
CA MET A 239 -12.95 -1.89 -3.56
C MET A 239 -11.50 -2.11 -3.99
N GLN A 240 -10.51 -1.87 -3.12
CA GLN A 240 -9.08 -1.91 -3.47
C GLN A 240 -8.67 -3.20 -4.22
N PRO A 241 -9.04 -4.43 -3.80
CA PRO A 241 -8.65 -5.64 -4.53
C PRO A 241 -9.15 -5.65 -5.98
N SER A 242 -10.41 -5.29 -6.18
CA SER A 242 -11.01 -5.23 -7.52
C SER A 242 -10.42 -4.14 -8.41
N ARG A 243 -9.95 -3.02 -7.81
CA ARG A 243 -9.32 -1.92 -8.56
C ARG A 243 -7.92 -2.29 -9.01
N VAL A 244 -7.12 -2.89 -8.13
CA VAL A 244 -5.78 -3.36 -8.47
C VAL A 244 -5.83 -4.46 -9.52
N LEU A 245 -6.78 -5.41 -9.43
CA LEU A 245 -7.01 -6.41 -10.47
C LEU A 245 -7.37 -5.75 -11.81
N TRP A 246 -8.27 -4.77 -11.80
CA TRP A 246 -8.63 -4.04 -13.01
C TRP A 246 -7.42 -3.36 -13.65
N ASP A 247 -6.54 -2.73 -12.85
CA ASP A 247 -5.31 -2.13 -13.37
C ASP A 247 -4.37 -3.18 -13.97
N CYS A 248 -4.25 -4.38 -13.38
CA CYS A 248 -3.50 -5.50 -13.97
C CYS A 248 -4.07 -5.91 -15.34
N GLN A 249 -5.40 -5.87 -15.52
CA GLN A 249 -6.02 -6.06 -16.84
C GLN A 249 -5.69 -4.91 -17.81
N GLN A 250 -5.49 -3.69 -17.33
CA GLN A 250 -5.04 -2.58 -18.17
C GLN A 250 -3.58 -2.72 -18.62
N LEU A 251 -2.71 -3.35 -17.81
CA LEU A 251 -1.38 -3.76 -18.25
C LEU A 251 -1.48 -4.71 -19.45
N LEU A 252 -2.26 -5.80 -19.31
CA LEU A 252 -2.52 -6.74 -20.41
C LEU A 252 -3.07 -6.02 -21.65
N ASN A 253 -4.05 -5.15 -21.48
CA ASN A 253 -4.66 -4.42 -22.59
C ASN A 253 -3.66 -3.58 -23.40
N SER A 254 -2.61 -3.08 -22.73
CA SER A 254 -1.55 -2.28 -23.35
C SER A 254 -0.47 -3.15 -24.00
N THR A 255 -0.36 -4.42 -23.62
CA THR A 255 0.74 -5.31 -24.04
C THR A 255 0.27 -6.58 -24.75
N ALA A 256 -1.03 -6.69 -25.05
CA ALA A 256 -1.63 -7.88 -25.66
C ALA A 256 -0.97 -8.26 -27.00
N GLU A 257 -0.63 -7.28 -27.83
CA GLU A 257 0.08 -7.50 -29.10
C GLU A 257 1.47 -8.08 -28.88
N VAL A 258 2.18 -7.67 -27.83
CA VAL A 258 3.50 -8.22 -27.46
C VAL A 258 3.35 -9.67 -27.04
N VAL A 259 2.42 -9.97 -26.14
CA VAL A 259 2.15 -11.32 -25.66
C VAL A 259 1.80 -12.26 -26.81
N GLY A 260 0.84 -11.87 -27.67
CA GLY A 260 0.43 -12.71 -28.78
C GLY A 260 1.49 -12.89 -29.85
N ALA A 261 2.37 -11.91 -30.06
CA ALA A 261 3.51 -12.05 -30.95
C ALA A 261 4.53 -13.06 -30.41
N GLU A 262 4.86 -13.01 -29.12
CA GLU A 262 5.79 -13.96 -28.50
C GLU A 262 5.27 -15.40 -28.49
N GLU A 263 3.97 -15.58 -28.21
CA GLU A 263 3.31 -16.90 -28.26
C GLU A 263 3.37 -17.55 -29.65
N GLU A 264 3.53 -16.74 -30.71
CA GLU A 264 3.72 -17.21 -32.08
C GLU A 264 5.20 -17.32 -32.49
N GLY A 265 6.13 -17.10 -31.56
CA GLY A 265 7.57 -17.17 -31.80
C GLY A 265 8.14 -15.94 -32.51
N VAL A 266 7.44 -14.81 -32.49
CA VAL A 266 7.93 -13.55 -33.07
C VAL A 266 8.80 -12.83 -32.04
N GLU A 267 10.00 -12.44 -32.46
CA GLU A 267 10.89 -11.62 -31.64
C GLU A 267 10.39 -10.16 -31.56
N ILE A 268 10.31 -9.62 -30.34
CA ILE A 268 9.77 -8.28 -30.07
C ILE A 268 10.83 -7.21 -30.34
N THR A 269 11.23 -7.06 -31.58
CA THR A 269 12.16 -5.99 -32.02
C THR A 269 11.44 -4.64 -32.13
N PRO A 270 12.13 -3.48 -32.18
CA PRO A 270 11.49 -2.19 -32.42
C PRO A 270 10.65 -2.09 -33.71
N LYS A 271 10.82 -3.04 -34.63
CA LYS A 271 10.11 -3.10 -35.92
C LYS A 271 9.07 -4.23 -36.00
N PHE A 272 8.85 -5.00 -34.94
CA PHE A 272 8.00 -6.21 -34.97
C PHE A 272 6.57 -5.94 -35.45
N ALA A 273 6.07 -4.73 -35.19
CA ALA A 273 4.73 -4.29 -35.56
C ALA A 273 4.60 -3.77 -37.01
N PHE A 274 5.71 -3.64 -37.76
CA PHE A 274 5.74 -2.98 -39.06
C PHE A 274 6.07 -3.94 -40.21
N ASP A 275 5.54 -3.65 -41.40
CA ASP A 275 5.88 -4.30 -42.65
C ASP A 275 7.19 -3.76 -43.27
N GLU A 276 7.57 -4.30 -44.42
CA GLU A 276 8.78 -3.90 -45.17
C GLU A 276 8.79 -2.42 -45.62
N ASN A 277 7.61 -1.80 -45.70
CA ASN A 277 7.44 -0.40 -46.08
C ASN A 277 7.36 0.54 -44.85
N GLY A 278 7.50 0.00 -43.63
CA GLY A 278 7.43 0.76 -42.39
C GLY A 278 6.00 1.12 -41.97
N LYS A 279 4.98 0.45 -42.52
CA LYS A 279 3.59 0.61 -42.11
C LYS A 279 3.22 -0.47 -41.10
N GLU A 280 2.38 -0.15 -40.11
CA GLU A 280 1.90 -1.14 -39.16
C GLU A 280 1.18 -2.31 -39.87
N HIS A 281 1.56 -3.53 -39.52
CA HIS A 281 0.98 -4.75 -40.07
C HIS A 281 -0.34 -5.08 -39.35
N PHE A 282 -1.40 -4.33 -39.67
CA PHE A 282 -2.71 -4.37 -38.99
C PHE A 282 -3.26 -5.78 -38.74
N ASP A 283 -3.18 -6.67 -39.73
CA ASP A 283 -3.69 -8.05 -39.59
C ASP A 283 -2.91 -8.85 -38.54
N ASN A 284 -1.61 -8.60 -38.40
CA ASN A 284 -0.78 -9.25 -37.38
C ASN A 284 -1.08 -8.67 -36.01
N LEU A 285 -1.13 -7.34 -35.89
CA LEU A 285 -1.45 -6.67 -34.63
C LEU A 285 -2.83 -7.08 -34.10
N PHE A 286 -3.85 -7.15 -34.97
CA PHE A 286 -5.19 -7.61 -34.58
C PHE A 286 -5.18 -9.07 -34.11
N ARG A 287 -4.50 -9.94 -34.85
CA ARG A 287 -4.36 -11.36 -34.51
C ARG A 287 -3.59 -11.57 -33.20
N TRP A 288 -2.45 -10.93 -33.03
CA TRP A 288 -1.64 -11.00 -31.82
C TRP A 288 -2.36 -10.40 -30.62
N ARG A 289 -3.05 -9.26 -30.78
CA ARG A 289 -3.91 -8.73 -29.70
C ARG A 289 -4.94 -9.77 -29.26
N SER A 290 -5.64 -10.37 -30.21
CA SER A 290 -6.67 -11.37 -29.91
C SER A 290 -6.08 -12.57 -29.17
N LYS A 291 -4.90 -13.03 -29.61
CA LYS A 291 -4.16 -14.13 -28.98
C LYS A 291 -3.67 -13.77 -27.58
N GLY A 292 -3.11 -12.58 -27.39
CA GLY A 292 -2.61 -12.12 -26.09
C GLY A 292 -3.72 -11.94 -25.06
N LEU A 293 -4.90 -11.46 -25.47
CA LEU A 293 -6.06 -11.31 -24.58
C LEU A 293 -6.62 -12.65 -24.07
N GLU A 294 -6.23 -13.79 -24.65
CA GLU A 294 -6.64 -15.12 -24.15
C GLU A 294 -6.16 -15.39 -22.71
N ILE A 295 -5.12 -14.69 -22.22
CA ILE A 295 -4.62 -14.86 -20.85
C ILE A 295 -5.40 -14.05 -19.79
N SER A 296 -6.44 -13.30 -20.19
CA SER A 296 -7.23 -12.46 -19.29
C SER A 296 -7.80 -13.24 -18.10
N ASP A 297 -8.36 -14.43 -18.35
CA ASP A 297 -8.92 -15.29 -17.29
C ASP A 297 -7.82 -15.85 -16.38
N GLU A 298 -6.63 -16.12 -16.92
CA GLU A 298 -5.47 -16.59 -16.15
C GLU A 298 -4.96 -15.52 -15.18
N ILE A 299 -4.98 -14.23 -15.57
CA ILE A 299 -4.71 -13.11 -14.66
C ILE A 299 -5.74 -13.03 -13.54
N ASP A 300 -7.02 -13.18 -13.88
CA ASP A 300 -8.13 -13.13 -12.93
C ASP A 300 -8.00 -14.22 -11.87
N ASP A 301 -7.74 -15.45 -12.29
CA ASP A 301 -7.61 -16.61 -11.42
C ASP A 301 -6.36 -16.50 -10.54
N ILE A 302 -5.20 -16.20 -11.12
CA ILE A 302 -3.94 -16.11 -10.37
C ILE A 302 -3.98 -14.99 -9.32
N PHE A 303 -4.63 -13.87 -9.64
CA PHE A 303 -4.79 -12.76 -8.72
C PHE A 303 -5.73 -13.14 -7.57
N LYS A 304 -6.90 -13.71 -7.87
CA LYS A 304 -7.91 -14.08 -6.86
C LYS A 304 -7.38 -15.15 -5.91
N ASP A 305 -6.72 -16.18 -6.46
CA ASP A 305 -6.14 -17.25 -5.65
C ASP A 305 -5.00 -16.73 -4.78
N THR A 306 -4.06 -15.97 -5.34
CA THR A 306 -2.95 -15.38 -4.58
C THR A 306 -3.44 -14.42 -3.50
N PHE A 307 -4.42 -13.56 -3.82
CA PHE A 307 -5.03 -12.65 -2.85
C PHE A 307 -5.69 -13.43 -1.72
N GLN A 308 -6.47 -14.46 -2.04
CA GLN A 308 -7.16 -15.27 -1.05
C GLN A 308 -6.17 -15.99 -0.14
N GLU A 309 -5.12 -16.60 -0.69
CA GLU A 309 -4.09 -17.28 0.08
C GLU A 309 -3.37 -16.34 1.04
N GLU A 310 -2.84 -15.21 0.53
CA GLU A 310 -2.14 -14.22 1.35
C GLU A 310 -3.08 -13.60 2.40
N TYR A 311 -4.32 -13.25 2.03
CA TYR A 311 -5.27 -12.67 2.97
C TYR A 311 -5.58 -13.62 4.14
N LEU A 312 -5.81 -14.91 3.86
CA LEU A 312 -6.06 -15.89 4.91
C LEU A 312 -4.82 -16.13 5.78
N GLU A 313 -3.62 -16.10 5.20
CA GLU A 313 -2.36 -16.17 5.96
C GLU A 313 -2.23 -14.98 6.92
N GLN A 314 -2.39 -13.75 6.41
CA GLN A 314 -2.30 -12.54 7.24
C GLN A 314 -3.38 -12.51 8.33
N MET A 315 -4.62 -12.83 7.99
CA MET A 315 -5.71 -12.93 8.97
C MET A 315 -5.45 -14.03 10.00
N GLY A 316 -4.89 -15.16 9.59
CA GLY A 316 -4.46 -16.24 10.47
C GLY A 316 -3.40 -15.79 11.48
N LEU A 317 -2.38 -15.04 11.04
CA LEU A 317 -1.35 -14.47 11.91
C LEU A 317 -1.95 -13.51 12.96
N LYS A 318 -2.89 -12.66 12.54
CA LYS A 318 -3.59 -11.71 13.42
C LYS A 318 -4.52 -12.39 14.41
N LEU A 319 -5.20 -13.46 14.00
CA LEU A 319 -6.12 -14.24 14.83
C LEU A 319 -5.42 -15.38 15.62
N GLY A 320 -4.13 -15.63 15.40
CA GLY A 320 -3.44 -16.76 16.04
C GLY A 320 -3.92 -18.14 15.56
N LEU A 321 -4.33 -18.24 14.29
CA LEU A 321 -4.75 -19.47 13.63
C LEU A 321 -3.73 -19.83 12.54
N LYS A 322 -3.00 -20.94 12.70
CA LYS A 322 -1.87 -21.33 11.84
C LYS A 322 -2.28 -21.81 10.44
N LYS A 323 -3.51 -22.30 10.30
CA LYS A 323 -4.07 -22.80 9.03
C LYS A 323 -5.50 -22.33 8.89
N LEU A 324 -5.67 -21.05 8.61
CA LEU A 324 -6.98 -20.46 8.41
C LEU A 324 -7.51 -20.89 7.03
N THR A 325 -8.65 -21.58 7.03
CA THR A 325 -9.27 -22.15 5.81
C THR A 325 -10.32 -21.23 5.19
N LYS A 326 -10.79 -21.56 3.98
CA LYS A 326 -11.94 -20.86 3.37
C LYS A 326 -13.22 -20.98 4.20
N ALA A 327 -13.40 -22.07 4.95
CA ALA A 327 -14.52 -22.21 5.88
C ALA A 327 -14.36 -21.29 7.10
N ASP A 328 -13.15 -21.27 7.70
CA ASP A 328 -12.82 -20.35 8.80
C ASP A 328 -13.00 -18.88 8.39
N HIS A 329 -12.74 -18.54 7.12
CA HIS A 329 -13.01 -17.20 6.60
C HIS A 329 -14.48 -16.81 6.74
N LEU A 330 -15.40 -17.71 6.39
CA LEU A 330 -16.85 -17.45 6.47
C LEU A 330 -17.32 -17.42 7.93
N ASP A 331 -16.90 -18.40 8.72
CA ASP A 331 -17.48 -18.64 10.04
C ASP A 331 -16.81 -17.81 11.14
N ILE A 332 -15.55 -17.41 10.96
CA ILE A 332 -14.75 -16.69 11.98
C ILE A 332 -14.45 -15.28 11.51
N VAL A 333 -13.76 -15.11 10.37
CA VAL A 333 -13.26 -13.80 9.92
C VAL A 333 -14.42 -12.86 9.53
N ASN A 334 -15.36 -13.31 8.70
CA ASN A 334 -16.47 -12.46 8.26
C ASN A 334 -17.39 -12.09 9.43
N VAL A 335 -17.66 -13.04 10.34
CA VAL A 335 -18.46 -12.77 11.54
C VAL A 335 -17.73 -11.78 12.45
N PHE A 336 -16.42 -11.94 12.65
CA PHE A 336 -15.58 -11.02 13.42
C PHE A 336 -15.66 -9.59 12.89
N LEU A 337 -15.45 -9.41 11.58
CA LEU A 337 -15.51 -8.12 10.92
C LEU A 337 -16.92 -7.52 10.93
N THR A 338 -17.96 -8.36 10.81
CA THR A 338 -19.36 -7.92 10.90
C THR A 338 -19.66 -7.36 12.28
N ILE A 339 -19.33 -8.09 13.35
CA ILE A 339 -19.52 -7.60 14.73
C ILE A 339 -18.72 -6.32 14.94
N MET A 340 -17.47 -6.26 14.47
CA MET A 340 -16.63 -5.07 14.61
C MET A 340 -17.24 -3.85 13.91
N GLN A 341 -17.84 -4.02 12.74
CA GLN A 341 -18.51 -2.94 12.00
C GLN A 341 -19.80 -2.51 12.71
N ASP A 342 -20.64 -3.47 13.09
CA ASP A 342 -21.91 -3.21 13.77
C ASP A 342 -21.69 -2.50 15.11
N GLN A 343 -20.61 -2.87 15.81
CA GLN A 343 -20.23 -2.29 17.09
C GLN A 343 -19.27 -1.11 16.96
N GLU A 344 -18.96 -0.62 15.76
CA GLU A 344 -18.05 0.53 15.56
C GLU A 344 -16.75 0.42 16.37
N ASN A 345 -16.17 -0.77 16.43
CA ASN A 345 -14.95 -1.02 17.19
C ASN A 345 -13.71 -0.54 16.41
N ASP A 346 -12.69 -0.07 17.13
CA ASP A 346 -11.38 0.22 16.55
C ASP A 346 -10.74 -1.04 15.96
N TYR A 347 -10.34 -0.96 14.70
CA TYR A 347 -9.83 -2.10 13.93
C TYR A 347 -8.60 -2.72 14.59
N SER A 348 -7.55 -1.93 14.79
CA SER A 348 -6.27 -2.42 15.27
C SER A 348 -6.33 -2.85 16.74
N SER A 349 -7.02 -2.08 17.59
CA SER A 349 -7.14 -2.38 19.03
C SER A 349 -8.00 -3.61 19.29
N THR A 350 -8.98 -3.92 18.43
CA THR A 350 -9.76 -5.16 18.56
C THR A 350 -8.87 -6.39 18.35
N TYR A 351 -8.02 -6.40 17.32
CA TYR A 351 -7.02 -7.47 17.15
C TYR A 351 -6.00 -7.51 18.29
N ARG A 352 -5.54 -6.34 18.77
CA ARG A 352 -4.60 -6.27 19.90
C ARG A 352 -5.25 -6.83 21.18
N ALA A 353 -6.53 -6.58 21.41
CA ALA A 353 -7.27 -7.14 22.55
C ALA A 353 -7.34 -8.68 22.50
N LEU A 354 -7.50 -9.29 21.32
CA LEU A 354 -7.44 -10.77 21.19
C LEU A 354 -6.09 -11.36 21.64
N SER A 355 -5.03 -10.56 21.61
CA SER A 355 -3.68 -10.98 22.03
C SER A 355 -3.37 -10.79 23.52
N SER A 356 -4.37 -10.41 24.33
CA SER A 356 -4.17 -10.05 25.74
C SER A 356 -4.31 -11.17 26.76
N SER A 357 -5.24 -12.10 26.55
CA SER A 357 -5.47 -13.20 27.47
C SER A 357 -6.10 -14.40 26.76
N ASN A 358 -6.42 -15.46 27.51
CA ASN A 358 -7.17 -16.62 27.02
C ASN A 358 -8.59 -16.66 27.60
N ASN A 359 -9.04 -15.57 28.23
CA ASN A 359 -10.33 -15.50 28.90
C ASN A 359 -11.30 -14.70 28.02
N PRO A 360 -12.36 -15.34 27.46
CA PRO A 360 -13.33 -14.66 26.61
C PRO A 360 -13.96 -13.41 27.25
N GLU A 361 -14.23 -13.43 28.56
CA GLU A 361 -14.84 -12.30 29.27
C GLU A 361 -13.91 -11.08 29.31
N GLU A 362 -12.64 -11.30 29.67
CA GLU A 362 -11.64 -10.22 29.71
C GLU A 362 -11.39 -9.62 28.32
N ILE A 363 -11.37 -10.46 27.29
CA ILE A 363 -11.19 -10.03 25.91
C ILE A 363 -12.40 -9.20 25.47
N ALA A 364 -13.62 -9.68 25.71
CA ALA A 364 -14.84 -8.95 25.36
C ALA A 364 -14.89 -7.58 26.06
N ASP A 365 -14.61 -7.54 27.37
CA ASP A 365 -14.56 -6.28 28.13
C ASP A 365 -13.50 -5.32 27.55
N ARG A 366 -12.33 -5.85 27.17
CA ARG A 366 -11.25 -5.03 26.58
C ARG A 366 -11.61 -4.51 25.18
N ILE A 367 -12.27 -5.31 24.35
CA ILE A 367 -12.75 -4.86 23.02
C ILE A 367 -13.75 -3.72 23.17
N LEU A 368 -14.71 -3.87 24.09
CA LEU A 368 -15.73 -2.85 24.35
C LEU A 368 -15.14 -1.56 24.93
N ALA A 369 -14.06 -1.66 25.71
CA ALA A 369 -13.34 -0.49 26.24
C ALA A 369 -12.61 0.33 25.17
N TYR A 370 -12.35 -0.24 23.98
CA TYR A 370 -11.70 0.45 22.86
C TYR A 370 -12.68 1.09 21.86
N LYS A 371 -14.00 1.10 22.15
CA LYS A 371 -14.94 1.89 21.35
C LYS A 371 -14.63 3.39 21.47
N PRO A 372 -14.83 4.17 20.39
CA PRO A 372 -14.92 5.62 20.50
C PRO A 372 -16.00 6.02 21.52
N VAL A 373 -15.77 7.11 22.26
CA VAL A 373 -16.66 7.64 23.28
C VAL A 373 -18.00 8.07 22.68
N THR A 374 -18.02 8.55 21.44
CA THR A 374 -19.26 8.90 20.72
C THR A 374 -20.10 7.72 20.27
N SER A 375 -19.54 6.50 20.25
CA SER A 375 -20.24 5.32 19.77
C SER A 375 -21.07 4.68 20.88
N PHE A 376 -22.38 4.51 20.66
CA PHE A 376 -23.25 3.86 21.64
C PHE A 376 -22.94 2.36 21.75
N LEU A 377 -22.87 1.85 22.98
CA LEU A 377 -22.92 0.40 23.20
C LEU A 377 -24.31 -0.09 22.78
N GLN A 378 -24.36 -0.96 21.78
CA GLN A 378 -25.62 -1.56 21.36
C GLN A 378 -26.04 -2.64 22.36
N ASP A 379 -27.35 -2.85 22.52
CA ASP A 379 -27.88 -3.92 23.37
C ASP A 379 -27.35 -5.27 22.89
N GLY A 380 -26.82 -6.08 23.81
CA GLY A 380 -26.25 -7.39 23.50
C GLY A 380 -24.85 -7.38 22.89
N ALA A 381 -24.15 -6.23 22.85
CA ALA A 381 -22.79 -6.15 22.30
C ALA A 381 -21.81 -7.13 22.95
N LYS A 382 -21.86 -7.27 24.28
CA LYS A 382 -21.01 -8.22 25.01
C LYS A 382 -21.37 -9.67 24.66
N ASP A 383 -22.66 -9.98 24.59
CA ASP A 383 -23.13 -11.33 24.24
C ASP A 383 -22.73 -11.72 22.81
N ALA A 384 -22.76 -10.78 21.87
CA ALA A 384 -22.30 -11.01 20.50
C ALA A 384 -20.80 -11.36 20.46
N TRP A 385 -19.98 -10.60 21.18
CA TRP A 385 -18.54 -10.88 21.30
C TRP A 385 -18.26 -12.22 21.99
N LEU A 386 -18.94 -12.52 23.10
CA LEU A 386 -18.79 -13.80 23.81
C LEU A 386 -19.21 -14.99 22.94
N GLY A 387 -20.29 -14.84 22.16
CA GLY A 387 -20.73 -15.85 21.20
C GLY A 387 -19.67 -16.14 20.16
N TRP A 388 -19.11 -15.10 19.53
CA TRP A 388 -18.02 -15.25 18.56
C TRP A 388 -16.74 -15.81 19.19
N LEU A 389 -16.35 -15.34 20.38
CA LEU A 389 -15.16 -15.79 21.08
C LEU A 389 -15.24 -17.28 21.43
N THR A 390 -16.44 -17.78 21.75
CA THR A 390 -16.66 -19.22 21.99
C THR A 390 -16.29 -20.03 20.74
N THR A 391 -16.87 -19.68 19.58
CA THR A 391 -16.55 -20.33 18.29
C THR A 391 -15.08 -20.20 17.91
N TYR A 392 -14.51 -19.01 18.11
CA TYR A 392 -13.10 -18.75 17.84
C TYR A 392 -12.18 -19.62 18.71
N PHE A 393 -12.44 -19.73 20.02
CA PHE A 393 -11.60 -20.54 20.91
C PHE A 393 -11.73 -22.04 20.64
N ASP A 394 -12.90 -22.53 20.22
CA ASP A 394 -13.04 -23.92 19.75
C ASP A 394 -12.10 -24.18 18.57
N ARG A 395 -12.03 -23.25 17.61
CA ARG A 395 -11.10 -23.36 16.47
C ARG A 395 -9.64 -23.24 16.88
N VAL A 396 -9.30 -22.34 17.81
CA VAL A 396 -7.94 -22.22 18.38
C VAL A 396 -7.53 -23.53 19.04
N ASN A 397 -8.42 -24.15 19.82
CA ASN A 397 -8.13 -25.41 20.49
C ASN A 397 -7.86 -26.54 19.49
N GLN A 398 -8.53 -26.57 18.32
CA GLN A 398 -8.21 -27.52 17.25
C GLN A 398 -6.76 -27.38 16.74
N ASP A 399 -6.26 -26.15 16.56
CA ASP A 399 -4.87 -25.91 16.15
C ASP A 399 -3.88 -26.39 17.22
N ILE A 400 -4.20 -26.16 18.50
CA ILE A 400 -3.40 -26.59 19.65
C ILE A 400 -3.40 -28.11 19.77
N GLU A 401 -4.56 -28.75 19.64
CA GLU A 401 -4.71 -30.21 19.69
C GLU A 401 -3.96 -30.90 18.55
N ALA A 402 -3.92 -30.28 17.38
CA ALA A 402 -3.14 -30.70 16.23
C ALA A 402 -1.62 -30.43 16.37
N GLY A 403 -1.18 -29.80 17.46
CA GLY A 403 0.24 -29.53 17.74
C GLY A 403 0.85 -28.41 16.89
N LEU A 404 0.03 -27.53 16.31
CA LEU A 404 0.53 -26.44 15.44
C LEU A 404 1.23 -25.31 16.20
N TRP A 405 1.06 -25.28 17.53
CA TRP A 405 1.69 -24.31 18.44
C TRP A 405 2.77 -24.94 19.33
N GLY A 406 3.30 -26.10 18.93
CA GLY A 406 4.32 -26.81 19.68
C GLY A 406 3.74 -27.56 20.88
N ASP A 407 4.38 -27.41 22.03
CA ASP A 407 3.96 -28.08 23.26
C ASP A 407 2.63 -27.51 23.79
N LYS A 408 1.70 -28.38 24.18
CA LYS A 408 0.34 -28.00 24.58
C LYS A 408 0.33 -27.10 25.81
N GLU A 409 1.27 -27.28 26.73
CA GLU A 409 1.37 -26.46 27.96
C GLU A 409 1.71 -25.00 27.64
N ASN A 410 2.53 -24.75 26.60
CA ASN A 410 2.99 -23.42 26.21
C ASN A 410 2.26 -22.86 24.96
N ALA A 411 1.40 -23.66 24.34
CA ALA A 411 0.77 -23.35 23.06
C ALA A 411 0.01 -22.01 23.07
N HIS A 412 -0.70 -21.71 24.16
CA HIS A 412 -1.38 -20.42 24.30
C HIS A 412 -0.40 -19.25 24.40
N GLU A 413 0.70 -19.39 25.11
CA GLU A 413 1.70 -18.33 25.27
C GLU A 413 2.39 -18.03 23.92
N GLU A 414 2.80 -19.07 23.21
CA GLU A 414 3.40 -18.93 21.87
C GLU A 414 2.41 -18.35 20.86
N ARG A 415 1.12 -18.72 20.93
CA ARG A 415 0.06 -18.10 20.13
C ARG A 415 -0.03 -16.61 20.40
N LEU A 416 -0.19 -16.21 21.66
CA LEU A 416 -0.33 -14.79 22.03
C LEU A 416 0.92 -13.98 21.67
N LYS A 417 2.12 -14.55 21.82
CA LYS A 417 3.39 -13.95 21.38
C LYS A 417 3.41 -13.73 19.87
N SER A 418 2.99 -14.72 19.09
CA SER A 418 2.85 -14.58 17.63
C SER A 418 1.82 -13.51 17.27
N MET A 419 0.67 -13.47 17.93
CA MET A 419 -0.36 -12.45 17.66
C MET A 419 0.15 -11.04 17.96
N ARG A 420 0.84 -10.83 19.10
CA ARG A 420 1.43 -9.51 19.43
C ARG A 420 2.46 -9.03 18.40
N ALA A 421 3.17 -9.95 17.74
CA ALA A 421 4.12 -9.63 16.67
C ALA A 421 3.45 -9.26 15.33
N HIS A 422 2.14 -9.47 15.17
CA HIS A 422 1.39 -9.17 13.94
C HIS A 422 0.21 -8.19 14.17
N ASN A 423 -0.12 -7.90 15.43
CA ASN A 423 -1.14 -6.93 15.82
C ASN A 423 -0.47 -5.72 16.47
N PRO A 424 -0.26 -4.64 15.69
CA PRO A 424 0.46 -3.47 16.16
C PRO A 424 -0.30 -2.80 17.30
N ARG A 425 0.44 -2.31 18.30
CA ARG A 425 -0.10 -1.47 19.37
C ARG A 425 -0.15 0.00 18.93
N PHE A 426 0.89 0.45 18.23
CA PHE A 426 0.95 1.77 17.61
C PHE A 426 0.51 1.68 16.16
N VAL A 427 -0.40 2.56 15.76
CA VAL A 427 -0.85 2.72 14.38
C VAL A 427 -0.54 4.14 13.97
N LEU A 428 0.01 4.33 12.77
CA LEU A 428 0.23 5.65 12.18
C LEU A 428 -1.11 6.27 11.73
N ARG A 429 -1.94 6.60 12.72
CA ARG A 429 -3.29 7.13 12.53
C ARG A 429 -3.25 8.54 12.00
N GLN A 430 -4.40 8.97 11.49
CA GLN A 430 -4.53 10.30 10.92
C GLN A 430 -4.22 11.42 11.90
N TRP A 431 -4.73 11.32 13.13
CA TRP A 431 -4.49 12.33 14.15
C TRP A 431 -3.01 12.45 14.55
N VAL A 432 -2.26 11.34 14.53
CA VAL A 432 -0.81 11.33 14.81
C VAL A 432 -0.07 12.10 13.72
N LEU A 433 -0.48 11.93 12.45
CA LEU A 433 0.08 12.67 11.32
C LEU A 433 -0.23 14.16 11.43
N GLU A 434 -1.49 14.52 11.66
CA GLU A 434 -1.90 15.94 11.78
C GLU A 434 -1.20 16.64 12.95
N GLU A 435 -1.09 15.99 14.11
CA GLU A 435 -0.38 16.56 15.26
C GLU A 435 1.13 16.72 14.96
N SER A 436 1.75 15.71 14.34
CA SER A 436 3.17 15.76 13.95
C SER A 436 3.43 16.91 12.98
N ILE A 437 2.56 17.08 11.98
CA ILE A 437 2.67 18.14 10.96
C ILE A 437 2.49 19.52 11.60
N ALA A 438 1.46 19.70 12.42
CA ALA A 438 1.16 20.97 13.07
C ALA A 438 2.31 21.42 13.99
N LYS A 439 2.86 20.51 14.81
CA LYS A 439 4.01 20.83 15.66
C LYS A 439 5.28 21.10 14.85
N LEU A 440 5.53 20.33 13.80
CA LEU A 440 6.71 20.52 12.95
C LEU A 440 6.67 21.88 12.23
N GLN A 441 5.49 22.32 11.77
CA GLN A 441 5.28 23.66 11.20
C GLN A 441 5.51 24.78 12.24
N ALA A 442 5.22 24.50 13.52
CA ALA A 442 5.52 25.41 14.62
C ALA A 442 7.00 25.35 15.10
N GLY A 443 7.84 24.53 14.46
CA GLY A 443 9.25 24.38 14.82
C GLY A 443 9.53 23.36 15.93
N ASP A 444 8.54 22.56 16.32
CA ASP A 444 8.67 21.48 17.30
C ASP A 444 8.68 20.10 16.62
N GLN A 445 9.83 19.43 16.66
CA GLN A 445 10.03 18.12 16.03
C GLN A 445 9.66 16.94 16.95
N SER A 446 9.31 17.17 18.22
CA SER A 446 9.19 16.12 19.24
C SER A 446 8.18 15.03 18.88
N THR A 447 6.97 15.38 18.46
CA THR A 447 5.94 14.40 18.07
C THR A 447 6.31 13.68 16.77
N PHE A 448 6.95 14.34 15.81
CA PHE A 448 7.44 13.68 14.59
C PHE A 448 8.50 12.62 14.93
N ASP A 449 9.50 12.98 15.74
CA ASP A 449 10.57 12.06 16.13
C ASP A 449 10.01 10.85 16.89
N LYS A 450 9.04 11.09 17.79
CA LYS A 450 8.38 10.04 18.53
C LYS A 450 7.52 9.13 17.64
N ALA A 451 6.71 9.71 16.75
CA ALA A 451 5.91 8.96 15.79
C ALA A 451 6.79 8.12 14.86
N PHE A 452 7.92 8.67 14.39
CA PHE A 452 8.89 7.94 13.59
C PHE A 452 9.53 6.77 14.36
N GLU A 453 9.98 7.00 15.60
CA GLU A 453 10.50 5.93 16.45
C GLU A 453 9.48 4.80 16.63
N MET A 454 8.22 5.15 16.88
CA MET A 454 7.15 4.19 17.11
C MET A 454 6.73 3.46 15.83
N SER A 455 6.77 4.13 14.67
CA SER A 455 6.58 3.52 13.35
C SER A 455 7.62 2.44 13.05
N LEU A 456 8.81 2.51 13.64
CA LEU A 456 9.87 1.50 13.49
C LEU A 456 9.70 0.29 14.42
N LYS A 457 8.82 0.37 15.42
CA LYS A 457 8.56 -0.71 16.40
C LYS A 457 7.08 -0.79 16.78
N PRO A 458 6.16 -0.90 15.83
CA PRO A 458 4.75 -0.68 16.14
C PRO A 458 4.10 -1.78 16.99
N PHE A 459 4.77 -2.94 17.11
CA PHE A 459 4.34 -4.10 17.88
C PHE A 459 4.75 -4.05 19.36
N ASP A 460 5.65 -3.12 19.73
CA ASP A 460 6.07 -2.92 21.12
C ASP A 460 4.86 -2.59 22.00
N ASN A 461 4.94 -2.92 23.29
CA ASN A 461 3.78 -2.87 24.18
C ASN A 461 3.30 -1.44 24.48
N TYR A 462 4.17 -0.42 24.37
CA TYR A 462 3.88 0.99 24.69
C TYR A 462 3.02 1.18 25.94
N HIS A 463 3.45 0.56 27.03
CA HIS A 463 2.80 0.64 28.35
C HIS A 463 1.32 0.23 28.36
N GLU A 464 0.92 -0.68 27.47
CA GLU A 464 -0.41 -1.29 27.55
C GLU A 464 -0.63 -1.92 28.94
N ASN A 465 -1.82 -1.68 29.52
CA ASN A 465 -2.24 -2.16 30.85
C ASN A 465 -1.45 -1.62 32.05
N VAL A 466 -0.57 -0.62 31.88
CA VAL A 466 0.07 0.08 33.00
C VAL A 466 -0.78 1.31 33.37
N ALA A 467 -1.03 1.55 34.65
CA ALA A 467 -1.81 2.69 35.11
C ALA A 467 -1.03 4.01 34.90
N ASP A 468 -1.74 5.09 34.55
CA ASP A 468 -1.11 6.36 34.16
C ASP A 468 -0.28 7.00 35.29
N ASP A 469 -0.65 6.78 36.55
CA ASP A 469 0.08 7.25 37.73
C ASP A 469 1.44 6.55 37.94
N GLN A 470 1.71 5.48 37.19
CA GLN A 470 2.97 4.74 37.21
C GLN A 470 3.90 5.11 36.05
N LEU A 471 3.47 6.00 35.16
CA LEU A 471 4.20 6.34 33.94
C LEU A 471 4.81 7.75 34.05
N ASN A 472 6.01 7.90 33.51
CA ASN A 472 6.60 9.23 33.30
C ASN A 472 6.01 9.91 32.05
N GLU A 473 6.34 11.19 31.83
CA GLU A 473 5.79 11.98 30.72
C GLU A 473 6.05 11.35 29.33
N GLN A 474 7.25 10.80 29.09
CA GLN A 474 7.56 10.15 27.82
C GLN A 474 6.71 8.89 27.60
N GLN A 475 6.54 8.09 28.65
CA GLN A 475 5.76 6.85 28.60
C GLN A 475 4.26 7.12 28.44
N LEU A 476 3.76 8.20 29.06
CA LEU A 476 2.39 8.68 28.87
C LEU A 476 2.17 9.13 27.42
N GLU A 477 3.15 9.81 26.82
CA GLU A 477 3.06 10.24 25.42
C GLU A 477 3.06 9.04 24.46
N GLU A 478 3.94 8.06 24.66
CA GLU A 478 3.96 6.82 23.89
C GLU A 478 2.61 6.09 23.99
N LYS A 479 2.05 5.99 25.20
CA LYS A 479 0.74 5.38 25.41
C LYS A 479 -0.40 6.17 24.75
N ARG A 480 -0.34 7.51 24.78
CA ARG A 480 -1.33 8.41 24.15
C ARG A 480 -1.33 8.26 22.62
N LEU A 481 -0.15 8.20 22.01
CA LEU A 481 0.01 8.02 20.57
C LEU A 481 -0.54 6.69 20.04
N CYS A 482 -0.70 5.68 20.91
CA CYS A 482 -1.39 4.44 20.58
C CYS A 482 -2.93 4.48 20.72
N GLY A 483 -3.50 5.62 21.11
CA GLY A 483 -4.95 5.82 21.26
C GLY A 483 -5.64 6.26 19.96
N LEU A 484 -6.96 6.45 20.03
CA LEU A 484 -7.78 6.97 18.94
C LEU A 484 -7.60 8.47 18.69
N GLY A 485 -7.00 9.20 19.64
CA GLY A 485 -6.76 10.63 19.51
C GLY A 485 -8.05 11.47 19.58
N ASP A 486 -8.04 12.59 18.86
CA ASP A 486 -9.23 13.45 18.73
C ASP A 486 -10.27 12.76 17.84
N GLU A 487 -11.46 12.52 18.38
CA GLU A 487 -12.53 11.81 17.69
C GLU A 487 -13.07 12.57 16.46
N SER A 488 -12.85 13.88 16.37
CA SER A 488 -13.17 14.67 15.17
C SER A 488 -12.35 14.27 13.94
N LEU A 489 -11.26 13.52 14.14
CA LEU A 489 -10.41 12.99 13.08
C LEU A 489 -10.69 11.52 12.73
N LEU A 490 -11.67 10.87 13.39
CA LEU A 490 -12.05 9.50 13.04
C LEU A 490 -12.65 9.44 11.64
N GLY A 491 -12.05 8.60 10.79
CA GLY A 491 -12.46 8.48 9.40
C GLY A 491 -12.21 9.75 8.57
N TYR A 492 -11.29 10.62 9.05
CA TYR A 492 -10.94 11.86 8.36
C TYR A 492 -10.45 11.61 6.95
N GLN A 493 -11.01 12.37 6.01
CA GLN A 493 -10.67 12.30 4.60
C GLN A 493 -9.63 13.35 4.26
N CYS A 494 -8.45 12.89 3.84
CA CYS A 494 -7.35 13.80 3.58
C CYS A 494 -7.40 14.37 2.18
N SER A 495 -6.80 15.55 2.01
CA SER A 495 -6.57 16.11 0.68
C SER A 495 -5.35 15.54 -0.02
N CYS A 496 -5.55 15.16 -1.28
CA CYS A 496 -4.50 14.87 -2.25
C CYS A 496 -3.65 16.09 -2.61
N SER A 497 -4.08 17.30 -2.23
CA SER A 497 -3.34 18.54 -2.50
C SER A 497 -1.97 18.44 -1.84
N SER A 498 -1.04 17.99 -2.67
CA SER A 498 0.38 17.79 -2.42
C SER A 498 1.10 18.90 -3.12
#